data_AF-A0A6I4UTZ5-F1
#
_entry.id   AF-A0A6I4UTZ5-F1
#
_cell.length_a   1.000
_cell.length_b   1.000
_cell.length_c   1.000
_cell.angle_alpha   90.00
_cell.angle_beta   90.00
_cell.angle_gamma   90.00
#
_symmetry.space_group_name_H-M   'P 1'
#
loop_
_entity.id
_entity.type
_entity.pdbx_description
1 polymer ?
#
loop_
_entity_poly.entity_id
_entity_poly.type
_entity_poly.pdbx_seq_one_letter_code
_entity_poly.pdbx_strand_id
1 'polypeptide(L)'
;MNTPVQKDDWALTEKEKETLRLIVRGHDAKSIARSLGLSVHTINERLRDARRKMAVSSSREAARLLLAAEQGRPDSFDPQFLGDVKMGGDSPPALIDQGIAPIPGAGRVHRLPWIVIGVLLMTLALSLLALTALPNAASTAPPAPAAVRAAPNAEVVDTARQWLALVDQGRWDESYRATGTSFRKLNTAEVWATVSEKVRVPLGTVISRAFVSQEKLPAPPHGYEVVKFRTSFANKADAVETVTLDREEGGWRVVGLTIE
;
A
#
# COMPACT_ATOMS: atom_id res chain seq x y z
N MET A 1 -30.76 30.00 29.00
CA MET A 1 -31.27 28.81 28.30
C MET A 1 -30.14 28.31 27.40
N ASN A 2 -29.32 27.38 27.91
CA ASN A 2 -28.23 26.78 27.12
C ASN A 2 -28.75 25.51 26.47
N THR A 3 -29.02 25.59 25.18
CA THR A 3 -29.39 24.45 24.33
C THR A 3 -28.19 23.49 24.25
N PRO A 4 -28.30 22.22 24.66
CA PRO A 4 -27.22 21.26 24.41
C PRO A 4 -27.20 20.96 22.91
N VAL A 5 -26.14 21.43 22.27
CA VAL A 5 -25.84 21.24 20.85
C VAL A 5 -25.75 19.73 20.55
N GLN A 6 -26.48 19.32 19.52
CA GLN A 6 -26.47 18.00 18.91
C GLN A 6 -25.01 17.50 18.76
N LYS A 7 -24.70 16.35 19.35
CA LYS A 7 -23.39 15.68 19.21
C LYS A 7 -23.60 14.25 18.76
N ASP A 8 -24.23 14.11 17.59
CA ASP A 8 -24.30 12.86 16.81
C ASP A 8 -24.01 13.13 15.32
N ASP A 9 -23.22 14.16 15.01
CA ASP A 9 -23.10 14.69 13.63
C ASP A 9 -22.10 13.92 12.74
N TRP A 10 -21.28 13.06 13.32
CA TRP A 10 -20.42 12.17 12.55
C TRP A 10 -21.22 10.90 12.29
N ALA A 11 -21.71 10.73 11.06
CA ALA A 11 -22.46 9.57 10.54
C ALA A 11 -21.63 8.27 10.56
N LEU A 12 -21.09 7.91 11.73
CA LEU A 12 -20.27 6.75 12.00
C LEU A 12 -21.17 5.53 12.09
N THR A 13 -20.73 4.45 11.46
CA THR A 13 -21.40 3.16 11.62
C THR A 13 -21.06 2.56 12.98
N GLU A 14 -21.93 1.70 13.53
CA GLU A 14 -21.67 1.04 14.83
C GLU A 14 -20.36 0.24 14.81
N LYS A 15 -20.00 -0.34 13.66
CA LYS A 15 -18.73 -1.06 13.44
C LYS A 15 -17.51 -0.14 13.49
N GLU A 16 -17.64 1.11 13.05
CA GLU A 16 -16.58 2.13 13.16
C GLU A 16 -16.43 2.60 14.60
N LYS A 17 -17.55 2.84 15.32
CA LYS A 17 -17.54 3.21 16.74
C LYS A 17 -16.90 2.13 17.60
N GLU A 18 -17.28 0.87 17.40
CA GLU A 18 -16.68 -0.29 18.08
C GLU A 18 -15.16 -0.34 17.89
N THR A 19 -14.69 -0.12 16.66
CA THR A 19 -13.25 -0.10 16.34
C THR A 19 -12.54 1.04 17.07
N LEU A 20 -13.12 2.24 17.08
CA LEU A 20 -12.56 3.39 17.79
C LEU A 20 -12.54 3.20 19.32
N ARG A 21 -13.55 2.55 19.91
CA ARG A 21 -13.57 2.21 21.35
C ARG A 21 -12.41 1.31 21.74
N LEU A 22 -12.08 0.33 20.90
CA LEU A 22 -10.92 -0.55 21.14
C LEU A 22 -9.58 0.20 21.04
N ILE A 23 -9.48 1.20 20.15
CA ILE A 23 -8.29 2.07 20.06
C ILE A 23 -8.09 2.89 21.35
N VAL A 24 -9.17 3.42 21.94
CA VAL A 24 -9.08 4.13 23.25
C VAL A 24 -8.55 3.21 24.34
N ARG A 25 -8.96 1.94 24.33
CA ARG A 25 -8.53 0.91 25.29
C ARG A 25 -7.09 0.42 25.07
N GLY A 26 -6.38 0.99 24.10
CA GLY A 26 -4.97 0.69 23.84
C GLY A 26 -4.72 -0.46 22.87
N HIS A 27 -5.76 -1.01 22.24
CA HIS A 27 -5.55 -2.00 21.19
C HIS A 27 -4.95 -1.35 19.94
N ASP A 28 -4.11 -2.11 19.23
CA ASP A 28 -3.63 -1.77 17.90
C ASP A 28 -4.50 -2.44 16.82
N ALA A 29 -4.36 -2.03 15.55
CA ALA A 29 -5.17 -2.57 14.46
C ALA A 29 -5.05 -4.10 14.31
N LYS A 30 -3.89 -4.67 14.68
CA LYS A 30 -3.62 -6.11 14.62
C LYS A 30 -4.33 -6.87 15.75
N SER A 31 -4.33 -6.33 16.96
CA SER A 31 -5.06 -6.88 18.10
C SER A 31 -6.57 -6.83 17.87
N ILE A 32 -7.08 -5.70 17.35
CA ILE A 32 -8.51 -5.53 17.02
C ILE A 32 -8.95 -6.53 15.94
N ALA A 33 -8.14 -6.71 14.91
CA ALA A 33 -8.42 -7.69 13.85
C ALA A 33 -8.56 -9.11 14.42
N ARG A 34 -7.68 -9.49 15.35
CA ARG A 34 -7.74 -10.79 16.03
C ARG A 34 -8.97 -10.90 16.94
N SER A 35 -9.32 -9.86 17.69
CA SER A 35 -10.47 -9.90 18.61
C SER A 35 -11.81 -9.93 17.88
N LEU A 36 -11.92 -9.25 16.74
CA LEU A 36 -13.15 -9.18 15.95
C LEU A 36 -13.25 -10.28 14.86
N GLY A 37 -12.22 -11.12 14.70
CA GLY A 37 -12.19 -12.14 13.65
C GLY A 37 -12.16 -11.55 12.23
N LEU A 38 -11.59 -10.36 12.07
CA LEU A 38 -11.55 -9.60 10.81
C LEU A 38 -10.11 -9.47 10.30
N SER A 39 -9.96 -9.11 9.02
CA SER A 39 -8.65 -8.76 8.48
C SER A 39 -8.18 -7.40 9.00
N VAL A 40 -6.86 -7.24 9.18
CA VAL A 40 -6.25 -5.93 9.55
C VAL A 40 -6.60 -4.86 8.52
N HIS A 41 -6.70 -5.23 7.25
CA HIS A 41 -7.11 -4.32 6.19
C HIS A 41 -8.52 -3.77 6.42
N THR A 42 -9.48 -4.63 6.77
CA THR A 42 -10.86 -4.20 7.11
C THR A 42 -10.90 -3.23 8.29
N ILE A 43 -10.07 -3.46 9.31
CA ILE A 43 -9.95 -2.55 10.46
C ILE A 43 -9.36 -1.19 10.03
N ASN A 44 -8.33 -1.20 9.18
CA ASN A 44 -7.73 0.03 8.66
C ASN A 44 -8.69 0.83 7.79
N GLU A 45 -9.51 0.17 6.96
CA GLU A 45 -10.55 0.84 6.17
C GLU A 45 -11.59 1.50 7.09
N ARG A 46 -12.09 0.80 8.12
CA ARG A 46 -13.00 1.38 9.12
C ARG A 46 -12.40 2.58 9.83
N LEU A 47 -11.13 2.51 10.23
CA LEU A 47 -10.42 3.62 10.86
C LEU A 47 -10.18 4.80 9.91
N ARG A 48 -10.02 4.54 8.61
CA ARG A 48 -9.90 5.57 7.57
C ARG A 48 -11.23 6.25 7.31
N ASP A 49 -12.31 5.48 7.22
CA ASP A 49 -13.67 5.99 7.07
C ASP A 49 -14.06 6.86 8.26
N ALA A 50 -13.78 6.40 9.48
CA ALA A 50 -14.03 7.17 10.69
C ALA A 50 -13.25 8.49 10.71
N ARG A 51 -11.96 8.48 10.35
CA ARG A 51 -11.15 9.71 10.24
C ARG A 51 -11.70 10.68 9.20
N ARG A 52 -12.12 10.18 8.03
CA ARG A 52 -12.71 11.00 6.96
C ARG A 52 -14.01 11.65 7.42
N LYS A 53 -14.87 10.90 8.11
CA LYS A 53 -16.16 11.40 8.64
C LYS A 53 -15.98 12.40 9.77
N MET A 54 -14.96 12.21 10.61
CA MET A 54 -14.65 13.11 11.74
C MET A 54 -13.70 14.25 11.37
N ALA A 55 -13.24 14.32 10.11
CA ALA A 55 -12.28 15.31 9.61
C ALA A 55 -10.97 15.42 10.44
N VAL A 56 -10.47 14.30 10.97
CA VAL A 56 -9.27 14.25 11.81
C VAL A 56 -8.14 13.45 11.16
N SER A 57 -6.90 13.84 11.49
CA SER A 57 -5.69 13.25 10.90
C SER A 57 -5.30 11.92 11.54
N SER A 58 -5.70 11.69 12.80
CA SER A 58 -5.27 10.54 13.59
C SER A 58 -6.44 9.70 14.11
N SER A 59 -6.32 8.38 14.05
CA SER A 59 -7.32 7.46 14.60
C SER A 59 -7.38 7.51 16.13
N ARG A 60 -6.26 7.87 16.79
CA ARG A 60 -6.24 8.10 18.24
C ARG A 60 -6.96 9.38 18.62
N GLU A 61 -6.87 10.40 17.77
CA GLU A 61 -7.61 11.66 17.94
C GLU A 61 -9.12 11.43 17.72
N ALA A 62 -9.50 10.71 16.66
CA ALA A 62 -10.89 10.27 16.42
C ALA A 62 -11.47 9.50 17.61
N ALA A 63 -10.68 8.57 18.17
CA ALA A 63 -11.08 7.76 19.30
C ALA A 63 -11.31 8.59 20.58
N ARG A 64 -10.47 9.60 20.85
CA ARG A 64 -10.68 10.53 21.98
C ARG A 64 -11.93 11.39 21.79
N LEU A 65 -12.18 11.89 20.58
CA LEU A 65 -13.36 12.69 20.28
C LEU A 65 -14.66 11.88 20.44
N LEU A 66 -14.65 10.62 19.97
CA LEU A 66 -15.76 9.69 20.17
C LEU A 66 -16.00 9.46 21.67
N LEU A 67 -14.96 9.17 22.44
CA LEU A 67 -15.07 8.97 23.89
C LEU A 67 -15.63 10.20 24.61
N ALA A 68 -15.13 11.39 24.29
CA ALA A 68 -15.61 12.65 24.88
C ALA A 68 -17.07 12.95 24.55
N ALA A 69 -17.59 12.42 23.43
CA ALA A 69 -19.00 12.50 23.08
C ALA A 69 -19.85 11.41 23.77
N GLU A 70 -19.32 10.19 23.91
CA GLU A 70 -19.99 9.07 24.58
C GLU A 70 -20.08 9.25 26.11
N GLN A 71 -19.08 9.88 26.74
CA GLN A 71 -19.04 10.17 28.19
C GLN A 71 -20.12 11.16 28.66
N GLY A 72 -20.84 11.82 27.75
CA GLY A 72 -22.01 12.64 28.06
C GLY A 72 -23.31 11.85 28.22
N ARG A 73 -23.29 10.52 28.08
CA ARG A 73 -24.47 9.64 28.10
C ARG A 73 -24.37 8.68 29.29
N PRO A 74 -25.17 8.86 30.37
CA PRO A 74 -25.39 7.78 31.31
C PRO A 74 -26.24 6.74 30.60
N ASP A 75 -25.86 5.48 30.76
CA ASP A 75 -26.47 4.30 30.18
C ASP A 75 -26.21 4.11 28.68
N SER A 76 -25.18 3.31 28.37
CA SER A 76 -25.47 1.89 28.11
C SER A 76 -24.23 1.06 27.73
N PHE A 77 -24.17 -0.10 28.38
CA PHE A 77 -23.62 -1.39 27.95
C PHE A 77 -22.38 -1.96 28.66
N ASP A 78 -22.65 -3.18 29.13
CA ASP A 78 -21.96 -4.03 30.07
C ASP A 78 -20.59 -4.58 29.60
N PRO A 79 -19.74 -4.96 30.58
CA PRO A 79 -18.41 -5.48 30.36
C PRO A 79 -18.44 -7.01 30.18
N GLN A 80 -18.18 -7.50 28.97
CA GLN A 80 -17.82 -8.91 28.81
C GLN A 80 -16.29 -9.06 28.79
N PHE A 81 -15.79 -9.43 29.97
CA PHE A 81 -14.42 -9.84 30.25
C PHE A 81 -14.08 -11.18 29.58
N LEU A 82 -12.87 -11.25 29.02
CA LEU A 82 -11.99 -12.42 28.98
C LEU A 82 -10.62 -11.91 28.53
N GLY A 83 -9.49 -12.04 29.22
CA GLY A 83 -9.10 -12.67 30.47
C GLY A 83 -7.59 -12.41 30.60
N ASP A 84 -7.11 -12.45 31.83
CA ASP A 84 -5.73 -12.16 32.23
C ASP A 84 -4.65 -12.85 31.38
N VAL A 85 -3.61 -12.09 31.03
CA VAL A 85 -2.25 -12.63 30.96
C VAL A 85 -1.33 -11.70 31.74
N LYS A 86 -0.99 -12.14 32.95
CA LYS A 86 0.17 -11.66 33.71
C LYS A 86 1.46 -12.18 33.07
N MET A 87 2.43 -11.29 32.91
CA MET A 87 3.88 -11.50 33.02
C MET A 87 4.47 -10.07 33.14
N GLY A 88 4.94 -9.58 34.30
CA GLY A 88 6.04 -10.11 35.11
C GLY A 88 7.37 -9.76 34.41
N GLY A 89 8.25 -8.87 34.90
CA GLY A 89 8.36 -8.30 36.24
C GLY A 89 9.27 -7.06 36.31
N ASP A 90 9.43 -6.64 37.57
CA ASP A 90 10.07 -5.43 38.09
C ASP A 90 11.48 -5.12 37.58
N SER A 91 11.76 -3.81 37.49
CA SER A 91 12.92 -3.24 38.19
C SER A 91 12.59 -1.81 38.66
N PRO A 92 13.02 -1.40 39.89
CA PRO A 92 12.45 -0.26 40.61
C PRO A 92 13.01 1.11 40.17
N PRO A 93 12.38 2.22 40.61
CA PRO A 93 12.73 3.57 40.22
C PRO A 93 13.92 4.08 41.05
N ALA A 94 14.95 4.59 40.38
CA ALA A 94 15.97 5.39 41.05
C ALA A 94 15.61 6.88 40.94
N LEU A 95 15.66 7.52 42.09
CA LEU A 95 15.23 8.87 42.44
C LEU A 95 15.97 9.99 41.68
N ILE A 96 15.19 11.03 41.35
CA ILE A 96 15.46 12.47 41.49
C ILE A 96 16.89 12.96 41.23
N ASP A 97 17.05 13.76 40.18
CA ASP A 97 17.91 14.94 40.27
C ASP A 97 17.20 16.15 39.64
N GLN A 98 17.10 17.22 40.42
CA GLN A 98 16.53 18.50 40.03
C GLN A 98 17.61 19.31 39.33
N GLY A 99 17.42 19.58 38.04
CA GLY A 99 18.29 20.46 37.27
C GLY A 99 17.50 21.37 36.34
N ILE A 100 17.15 22.55 36.84
CA ILE A 100 17.13 23.86 36.16
C ILE A 100 16.70 23.86 34.68
N ALA A 101 15.55 24.49 34.41
CA ALA A 101 15.16 24.89 33.06
C ALA A 101 16.07 26.00 32.50
N PRO A 102 16.45 25.92 31.21
CA PRO A 102 16.65 27.10 30.39
C PRO A 102 15.76 27.07 29.13
N ILE A 103 14.96 28.13 29.00
CA ILE A 103 14.65 28.96 27.82
C ILE A 103 14.83 28.29 26.43
N PRO A 104 13.80 28.30 25.56
CA PRO A 104 13.83 27.63 24.26
C PRO A 104 14.77 28.35 23.26
N GLY A 105 15.95 27.79 23.06
CA GLY A 105 16.80 28.09 21.90
C GLY A 105 16.29 27.32 20.68
N ALA A 106 15.81 28.03 19.67
CA ALA A 106 15.38 27.48 18.38
C ALA A 106 16.58 26.91 17.60
N GLY A 107 16.94 25.66 17.89
CA GLY A 107 17.82 24.85 17.06
C GLY A 107 17.09 24.41 15.79
N ARG A 108 17.31 25.15 14.68
CA ARG A 108 16.87 24.79 13.34
C ARG A 108 17.63 23.53 12.88
N VAL A 109 17.13 22.35 13.23
CA VAL A 109 17.58 21.08 12.64
C VAL A 109 16.84 20.84 11.33
N HIS A 110 17.55 21.04 10.21
CA HIS A 110 17.14 20.54 8.90
C HIS A 110 16.91 19.02 9.00
N ARG A 111 15.64 18.61 8.95
CA ARG A 111 15.26 17.22 8.65
C ARG A 111 14.56 17.26 7.30
N LEU A 112 15.37 17.00 6.28
CA LEU A 112 15.02 16.72 4.89
C LEU A 112 13.69 15.94 4.78
N PRO A 113 12.76 16.33 3.89
CA PRO A 113 11.47 15.65 3.77
C PRO A 113 11.67 14.22 3.24
N TRP A 114 11.12 13.28 4.01
CA TRP A 114 11.06 11.84 3.75
C TRP A 114 10.11 11.55 2.58
N ILE A 115 10.49 11.96 1.36
CA ILE A 115 9.78 11.67 0.08
C ILE A 115 10.48 10.52 -0.67
N VAL A 116 11.13 9.63 0.06
CA VAL A 116 11.69 8.40 -0.51
C VAL A 116 11.15 7.26 0.33
N ILE A 117 10.67 6.20 -0.32
CA ILE A 117 9.92 5.04 0.21
C ILE A 117 8.39 5.14 0.05
N GLY A 118 7.94 5.57 -1.14
CA GLY A 118 6.64 5.15 -1.71
C GLY A 118 6.80 4.06 -2.79
N VAL A 119 8.02 3.55 -2.99
CA VAL A 119 8.40 2.66 -4.10
C VAL A 119 8.73 1.23 -3.62
N LEU A 120 8.55 0.90 -2.34
CA LEU A 120 9.05 -0.36 -1.77
C LEU A 120 8.01 -1.19 -0.98
N LEU A 121 6.78 -1.34 -1.50
CA LEU A 121 5.76 -2.22 -0.89
C LEU A 121 5.01 -3.09 -1.92
N MET A 122 5.70 -3.59 -2.95
CA MET A 122 5.15 -4.67 -3.82
C MET A 122 6.19 -5.76 -4.13
N THR A 123 7.12 -6.02 -3.21
CA THR A 123 7.99 -7.20 -3.26
C THR A 123 8.10 -7.83 -1.87
N LEU A 124 7.04 -8.49 -1.40
CA LEU A 124 7.22 -9.57 -0.40
C LEU A 124 6.03 -10.56 -0.34
N ALA A 125 5.92 -11.39 -1.38
CA ALA A 125 5.37 -12.76 -1.36
C ALA A 125 5.61 -13.31 -2.79
N LEU A 126 6.53 -14.21 -3.12
CA LEU A 126 7.19 -15.30 -2.41
C LEU A 126 8.57 -15.48 -3.06
N SER A 127 9.65 -15.28 -2.31
CA SER A 127 10.99 -15.77 -2.68
C SER A 127 11.55 -16.58 -1.52
N LEU A 128 11.19 -17.87 -1.51
CA LEU A 128 11.88 -18.93 -0.77
C LEU A 128 11.42 -20.21 -1.48
N LEU A 129 12.25 -20.92 -2.26
CA LEU A 129 13.48 -21.53 -1.81
C LEU A 129 14.30 -21.94 -3.04
N ALA A 130 15.51 -21.40 -3.20
CA ALA A 130 16.50 -22.00 -4.07
C ALA A 130 17.88 -21.83 -3.47
N LEU A 131 18.60 -22.96 -3.41
CA LEU A 131 20.05 -23.12 -3.47
C LEU A 131 20.75 -23.55 -2.17
N THR A 132 20.96 -24.87 -2.05
CA THR A 132 22.27 -25.41 -1.68
C THR A 132 22.58 -26.61 -2.59
N ALA A 133 23.85 -26.73 -2.99
CA ALA A 133 24.35 -27.51 -4.12
C ALA A 133 24.74 -28.96 -3.77
N LEU A 134 24.81 -29.83 -4.79
CA LEU A 134 25.82 -30.89 -5.02
C LEU A 134 25.63 -31.51 -6.44
N PRO A 135 26.68 -32.03 -7.09
CA PRO A 135 26.64 -32.48 -8.48
C PRO A 135 26.32 -33.97 -8.64
N ASN A 136 25.83 -34.30 -9.85
CA ASN A 136 25.95 -35.59 -10.54
C ASN A 136 25.25 -36.84 -9.95
N ALA A 137 24.03 -37.08 -10.43
CA ALA A 137 23.67 -38.39 -10.97
C ALA A 137 22.70 -38.17 -12.14
N ALA A 138 22.99 -38.76 -13.29
CA ALA A 138 22.08 -38.80 -14.42
C ALA A 138 20.81 -39.57 -14.01
N SER A 139 19.78 -38.85 -13.59
CA SER A 139 18.42 -39.36 -13.59
C SER A 139 17.79 -38.98 -14.92
N THR A 140 17.76 -39.92 -15.86
CA THR A 140 16.77 -39.93 -16.95
C THR A 140 15.38 -40.10 -16.33
N ALA A 141 14.85 -39.01 -15.79
CA ALA A 141 13.43 -38.88 -15.55
C ALA A 141 12.74 -38.75 -16.93
N PRO A 142 11.60 -39.43 -17.17
CA PRO A 142 10.83 -39.22 -18.38
C PRO A 142 10.47 -37.73 -18.49
N PRO A 143 10.45 -37.15 -19.71
CA PRO A 143 10.11 -35.75 -19.87
C PRO A 143 8.71 -35.53 -19.28
N ALA A 144 8.65 -34.77 -18.19
CA ALA A 144 7.40 -34.16 -17.78
C ALA A 144 6.85 -33.43 -19.01
N PRO A 145 5.54 -33.51 -19.30
CA PRO A 145 4.98 -32.77 -20.42
C PRO A 145 5.38 -31.32 -20.22
N ALA A 146 6.19 -30.80 -21.15
CA ALA A 146 6.52 -29.40 -21.18
C ALA A 146 5.18 -28.66 -21.19
N ALA A 147 4.86 -27.98 -20.08
CA ALA A 147 3.72 -27.10 -20.05
C ALA A 147 3.89 -26.19 -21.27
N VAL A 148 3.01 -26.34 -22.25
CA VAL A 148 3.02 -25.51 -23.44
C VAL A 148 2.85 -24.09 -22.93
N ARG A 149 3.96 -23.35 -22.87
CA ARG A 149 3.91 -21.92 -22.58
C ARG A 149 3.10 -21.35 -23.73
N ALA A 150 1.87 -20.92 -23.42
CA ALA A 150 1.01 -20.29 -24.40
C ALA A 150 1.82 -19.17 -25.07
N ALA A 151 1.75 -19.10 -26.40
CA ALA A 151 2.43 -18.05 -27.14
C ALA A 151 2.01 -16.69 -26.57
N PRO A 152 2.94 -15.73 -26.42
CA PRO A 152 2.61 -14.41 -25.90
C PRO A 152 1.53 -13.77 -26.77
N ASN A 153 0.56 -13.12 -26.13
CA ASN A 153 -0.47 -12.38 -26.83
C ASN A 153 0.15 -11.08 -27.37
N ALA A 154 0.40 -11.05 -28.69
CA ALA A 154 1.02 -9.92 -29.38
C ALA A 154 0.28 -8.60 -29.12
N GLU A 155 -1.05 -8.62 -29.07
CA GLU A 155 -1.88 -7.43 -28.82
C GLU A 155 -1.55 -6.78 -27.47
N VAL A 156 -1.35 -7.59 -26.43
CA VAL A 156 -1.01 -7.12 -25.08
C VAL A 156 0.38 -6.49 -25.07
N VAL A 157 1.35 -7.17 -25.69
CA VAL A 157 2.74 -6.70 -25.77
C VAL A 157 2.83 -5.40 -26.56
N ASP A 158 2.11 -5.29 -27.68
CA ASP A 158 2.08 -4.10 -28.51
C ASP A 158 1.40 -2.93 -27.78
N THR A 159 0.29 -3.19 -27.08
CA THR A 159 -0.37 -2.19 -26.25
C THR A 159 0.58 -1.66 -25.17
N ALA A 160 1.30 -2.56 -24.49
CA ALA A 160 2.29 -2.18 -23.48
C ALA A 160 3.42 -1.32 -24.07
N ARG A 161 3.95 -1.70 -25.25
CA ARG A 161 5.01 -0.95 -25.94
C ARG A 161 4.54 0.45 -26.35
N GLN A 162 3.35 0.56 -26.93
CA GLN A 162 2.78 1.84 -27.36
C GLN A 162 2.56 2.77 -26.17
N TRP A 163 2.03 2.24 -25.07
CA TRP A 163 1.84 3.01 -23.85
C TRP A 163 3.17 3.46 -23.25
N LEU A 164 4.18 2.57 -23.19
CA LEU A 164 5.53 2.94 -22.72
C LEU A 164 6.16 4.02 -23.60
N ALA A 165 5.92 4.03 -24.91
CA ALA A 165 6.42 5.09 -25.79
C ALA A 165 5.85 6.47 -25.44
N LEU A 166 4.61 6.57 -24.96
CA LEU A 166 4.04 7.83 -24.45
C LEU A 166 4.80 8.29 -23.19
N VAL A 167 5.12 7.35 -22.31
CA VAL A 167 5.90 7.62 -21.08
C VAL A 167 7.31 8.06 -21.44
N ASP A 168 7.97 7.41 -22.39
CA ASP A 168 9.33 7.78 -22.80
C ASP A 168 9.39 9.16 -23.47
N GLN A 169 8.31 9.59 -24.12
CA GLN A 169 8.16 10.93 -24.72
C GLN A 169 7.82 12.03 -23.70
N GLY A 170 7.63 11.70 -22.42
CA GLY A 170 7.21 12.67 -21.42
C GLY A 170 5.74 13.08 -21.51
N ARG A 171 4.90 12.35 -22.26
CA ARG A 171 3.47 12.66 -22.44
C ARG A 171 2.67 12.13 -21.26
N TRP A 172 2.83 12.75 -20.10
CA TRP A 172 2.26 12.29 -18.83
C TRP A 172 0.73 12.26 -18.83
N ASP A 173 0.09 13.32 -19.31
CA ASP A 173 -1.38 13.39 -19.36
C ASP A 173 -1.99 12.34 -20.29
N GLU A 174 -1.29 12.03 -21.39
CA GLU A 174 -1.75 11.06 -22.38
C GLU A 174 -1.55 9.62 -21.92
N SER A 175 -0.37 9.32 -21.37
CA SER A 175 -0.11 8.03 -20.74
C SER A 175 -1.07 7.77 -19.58
N TYR A 176 -1.40 8.80 -18.77
CA TYR A 176 -2.39 8.68 -17.71
C TYR A 176 -3.80 8.38 -18.26
N ARG A 177 -4.26 9.14 -19.25
CA ARG A 177 -5.58 8.91 -19.87
C ARG A 177 -5.70 7.53 -20.51
N ALA A 178 -4.59 6.99 -21.03
CA ALA A 178 -4.53 5.67 -21.63
C ALA A 178 -4.55 4.50 -20.62
N THR A 179 -4.43 4.76 -19.31
CA THR A 179 -4.50 3.72 -18.27
C THR A 179 -5.91 3.13 -18.09
N GLY A 180 -6.04 2.08 -17.28
CA GLY A 180 -7.32 1.51 -16.90
C GLY A 180 -8.00 2.25 -15.77
N THR A 181 -9.28 1.94 -15.57
CA THR A 181 -10.12 2.51 -14.52
C THR A 181 -9.56 2.20 -13.12
N SER A 182 -9.00 1.01 -12.91
CA SER A 182 -8.37 0.63 -11.64
C SER A 182 -7.19 1.54 -11.28
N PHE A 183 -6.39 1.95 -12.26
CA PHE A 183 -5.28 2.88 -12.04
C PHE A 183 -5.78 4.28 -11.69
N ARG A 184 -6.75 4.80 -12.46
CA ARG A 184 -7.33 6.13 -12.25
C ARG A 184 -8.14 6.26 -10.96
N LYS A 185 -8.66 5.17 -10.39
CA LYS A 185 -9.33 5.18 -9.08
C LYS A 185 -8.36 5.38 -7.92
N LEU A 186 -7.11 4.93 -8.09
CA LEU A 186 -6.10 4.94 -7.03
C LEU A 186 -5.06 6.06 -7.20
N ASN A 187 -5.07 6.76 -8.33
CA ASN A 187 -4.08 7.76 -8.69
C ASN A 187 -4.74 8.99 -9.35
N THR A 188 -3.99 10.08 -9.49
CA THR A 188 -4.39 11.29 -10.22
C THR A 188 -3.39 11.61 -11.32
N ALA A 189 -3.78 12.45 -12.29
CA ALA A 189 -2.89 12.84 -13.39
C ALA A 189 -1.66 13.59 -12.86
N GLU A 190 -1.86 14.45 -11.87
CA GLU A 190 -0.84 15.27 -11.24
C GLU A 190 0.19 14.42 -10.48
N VAL A 191 -0.30 13.43 -9.71
CA VAL A 191 0.59 12.50 -8.99
C VAL A 191 1.35 11.62 -9.99
N TRP A 192 0.68 11.12 -11.03
CA TRP A 192 1.33 10.35 -12.09
C TRP A 192 2.45 11.15 -12.77
N ALA A 193 2.18 12.38 -13.20
CA ALA A 193 3.16 13.24 -13.85
C ALA A 193 4.34 13.53 -12.92
N THR A 194 4.08 13.93 -11.68
CA THR A 194 5.13 14.26 -10.69
C THR A 194 6.05 13.07 -10.40
N VAL A 195 5.48 11.88 -10.22
CA VAL A 195 6.26 10.66 -9.94
C VAL A 195 7.00 10.21 -11.20
N SER A 196 6.35 10.24 -12.36
CA SER A 196 6.96 9.86 -13.64
C SER A 196 8.15 10.75 -13.95
N GLU A 197 8.06 12.05 -13.74
CA GLU A 197 9.16 12.98 -13.94
C GLU A 197 10.34 12.66 -13.00
N LYS A 198 10.08 12.47 -11.71
CA LYS A 198 11.12 12.12 -10.72
C LYS A 198 11.80 10.78 -10.98
N VAL A 199 11.09 9.80 -11.55
CA VAL A 199 11.63 8.47 -11.83
C VAL A 199 12.28 8.40 -13.21
N ARG A 200 11.65 8.95 -14.25
CA ARG A 200 12.10 8.82 -15.65
C ARG A 200 13.22 9.78 -16.01
N VAL A 201 13.17 11.03 -15.55
CA VAL A 201 14.20 12.03 -15.93
C VAL A 201 15.61 11.59 -15.50
N PRO A 202 15.84 11.05 -14.29
CA PRO A 202 17.17 10.56 -13.90
C PRO A 202 17.66 9.35 -14.69
N LEU A 203 16.76 8.50 -15.21
CA LEU A 203 17.14 7.34 -16.03
C LEU A 203 17.73 7.76 -17.38
N GLY A 204 17.30 8.91 -17.90
CA GLY A 204 17.71 9.42 -19.21
C GLY A 204 16.96 8.72 -20.35
N THR A 205 17.46 8.91 -21.58
CA THR A 205 16.82 8.39 -22.79
C THR A 205 16.85 6.86 -22.84
N VAL A 206 15.82 6.26 -23.43
CA VAL A 206 15.80 4.82 -23.71
C VAL A 206 16.74 4.53 -24.87
N ILE A 207 17.72 3.64 -24.65
CA ILE A 207 18.64 3.12 -25.68
C ILE A 207 18.02 1.90 -26.37
N SER A 208 17.48 0.96 -25.58
CA SER A 208 16.87 -0.26 -26.11
C SER A 208 15.81 -0.81 -25.16
N ARG A 209 14.80 -1.52 -25.70
CA ARG A 209 13.75 -2.22 -24.94
C ARG A 209 13.41 -3.57 -25.58
N ALA A 210 13.79 -4.64 -24.90
CA ALA A 210 13.56 -6.02 -25.33
C ALA A 210 12.44 -6.68 -24.52
N PHE A 211 11.55 -7.43 -25.18
CA PHE A 211 10.53 -8.24 -24.50
C PHE A 211 11.20 -9.42 -23.79
N VAL A 212 10.82 -9.68 -22.55
CA VAL A 212 11.37 -10.77 -21.72
C VAL A 212 10.35 -11.88 -21.54
N SER A 213 9.16 -11.53 -21.05
CA SER A 213 8.12 -12.51 -20.74
C SER A 213 6.74 -11.88 -20.68
N GLN A 214 5.73 -12.73 -20.87
CA GLN A 214 4.35 -12.43 -20.56
C GLN A 214 3.80 -13.52 -19.65
N GLU A 215 3.04 -13.13 -18.63
CA GLU A 215 2.41 -14.04 -17.70
C GLU A 215 0.99 -13.57 -17.38
N LYS A 216 0.04 -14.50 -17.41
CA LYS A 216 -1.34 -14.24 -17.00
C LYS A 216 -1.49 -14.50 -15.52
N LEU A 217 -1.86 -13.48 -14.74
CA LEU A 217 -2.26 -13.65 -13.35
C LEU A 217 -3.77 -13.89 -13.24
N PRO A 218 -4.21 -15.05 -12.73
CA PRO A 218 -5.62 -15.34 -12.54
C PRO A 218 -6.17 -14.53 -11.37
N ALA A 219 -6.95 -13.49 -11.69
CA ALA A 219 -7.70 -12.69 -10.73
C ALA A 219 -9.12 -12.50 -11.28
N PRO A 220 -10.19 -12.82 -10.53
CA PRO A 220 -11.56 -12.53 -10.98
C PRO A 220 -11.72 -11.01 -11.25
N PRO A 221 -12.45 -10.59 -12.31
CA PRO A 221 -13.26 -11.38 -13.24
C PRO A 221 -12.54 -11.92 -14.49
N HIS A 222 -11.46 -11.28 -14.97
CA HIS A 222 -10.83 -11.60 -16.26
C HIS A 222 -9.32 -11.93 -16.19
N GLY A 223 -8.68 -11.65 -15.05
CA GLY A 223 -7.24 -11.77 -14.82
C GLY A 223 -6.46 -10.57 -15.34
N TYR A 224 -5.20 -10.50 -14.96
CA TYR A 224 -4.25 -9.51 -15.46
C TYR A 224 -3.24 -10.16 -16.39
N GLU A 225 -2.76 -9.41 -17.37
CA GLU A 225 -1.60 -9.79 -18.18
C GLU A 225 -0.41 -8.95 -17.73
N VAL A 226 0.68 -9.61 -17.35
CA VAL A 226 1.91 -8.96 -16.92
C VAL A 226 2.97 -9.16 -17.98
N VAL A 227 3.47 -8.05 -18.54
CA VAL A 227 4.50 -8.02 -19.55
C VAL A 227 5.77 -7.44 -18.95
N LYS A 228 6.89 -8.17 -19.08
CA LYS A 228 8.20 -7.72 -18.63
C LYS A 228 9.07 -7.34 -19.83
N PHE A 229 9.73 -6.20 -19.72
CA PHE A 229 10.74 -5.74 -20.65
C PHE A 229 12.07 -5.56 -19.93
N ARG A 230 13.16 -5.84 -20.65
CA ARG A 230 14.51 -5.42 -20.27
C ARG A 230 14.85 -4.18 -21.07
N THR A 231 15.17 -3.10 -20.36
CA THR A 231 15.35 -1.78 -20.93
C THR A 231 16.69 -1.23 -20.51
N SER A 232 17.45 -0.74 -21.49
CA SER A 232 18.68 0.00 -21.23
C SER A 232 18.36 1.48 -21.38
N PHE A 233 18.52 2.23 -20.29
CA PHE A 233 18.46 3.69 -20.28
C PHE A 233 19.87 4.26 -20.29
N ALA A 234 20.01 5.51 -20.72
CA ALA A 234 21.29 6.22 -20.76
C ALA A 234 22.05 6.19 -19.42
N ASN A 235 21.34 6.30 -18.30
CA ASN A 235 21.93 6.35 -16.95
C ASN A 235 21.66 5.08 -16.12
N LYS A 236 20.95 4.08 -16.67
CA LYS A 236 20.68 2.79 -16.01
C LYS A 236 20.54 1.69 -17.05
N ALA A 237 21.57 0.85 -17.16
CA ALA A 237 21.51 -0.36 -17.97
C ALA A 237 20.66 -1.44 -17.30
N ASP A 238 20.12 -2.36 -18.11
CA ASP A 238 19.45 -3.59 -17.68
C ASP A 238 18.31 -3.42 -16.67
N ALA A 239 17.59 -2.30 -16.74
CA ALA A 239 16.39 -2.09 -15.94
C ALA A 239 15.28 -3.06 -16.38
N VAL A 240 14.47 -3.52 -15.42
CA VAL A 240 13.32 -4.37 -15.72
C VAL A 240 12.05 -3.55 -15.58
N GLU A 241 11.35 -3.34 -16.70
CA GLU A 241 10.05 -2.69 -16.72
C GLU A 241 8.95 -3.76 -16.69
N THR A 242 8.12 -3.76 -15.64
CA THR A 242 6.97 -4.66 -15.52
C THR A 242 5.69 -3.85 -15.73
N VAL A 243 4.96 -4.16 -16.80
CA VAL A 243 3.70 -3.53 -17.18
C VAL A 243 2.56 -4.49 -16.90
N THR A 244 1.56 -4.07 -16.14
CA THR A 244 0.35 -4.86 -15.86
C THR A 244 -0.81 -4.30 -16.67
N LEU A 245 -1.54 -5.17 -17.36
CA LEU A 245 -2.67 -4.82 -18.19
C LEU A 245 -3.93 -5.56 -17.74
N ASP A 246 -5.06 -4.88 -17.82
CA ASP A 246 -6.40 -5.43 -17.60
C ASP A 246 -7.22 -5.25 -18.88
N ARG A 247 -8.21 -6.11 -19.08
CA ARG A 247 -9.12 -6.03 -20.23
C ARG A 247 -10.36 -5.23 -19.84
N GLU A 248 -10.46 -4.01 -20.36
CA GLU A 248 -11.58 -3.10 -20.12
C GLU A 248 -12.27 -2.76 -21.46
N GLU A 249 -13.60 -2.83 -21.50
CA GLU A 249 -14.41 -2.42 -22.67
C GLU A 249 -14.00 -3.07 -24.00
N GLY A 250 -13.44 -4.28 -23.94
CA GLY A 250 -12.98 -5.02 -25.12
C GLY A 250 -11.53 -4.75 -25.53
N GLY A 251 -10.83 -3.79 -24.92
CA GLY A 251 -9.43 -3.46 -25.17
C GLY A 251 -8.51 -3.65 -23.97
N TRP A 252 -7.20 -3.66 -24.22
CA TRP A 252 -6.19 -3.73 -23.16
C TRP A 252 -5.87 -2.35 -22.60
N ARG A 253 -5.89 -2.22 -21.27
CA ARG A 253 -5.56 -0.98 -20.57
C ARG A 253 -4.48 -1.24 -19.55
N VAL A 254 -3.48 -0.36 -19.51
CA VAL A 254 -2.40 -0.46 -18.53
C VAL A 254 -2.93 -0.06 -17.15
N VAL A 255 -2.78 -0.95 -16.18
CA VAL A 255 -3.20 -0.75 -14.78
C VAL A 255 -2.04 -0.73 -13.80
N GLY A 256 -0.80 -0.87 -14.28
CA GLY A 256 0.40 -0.73 -13.44
C GLY A 256 1.69 -0.69 -14.25
N LEU A 257 2.67 0.05 -13.73
CA LEU A 257 4.05 0.09 -14.21
C LEU A 257 4.99 0.07 -13.00
N THR A 258 6.01 -0.77 -13.08
CA THR A 258 7.16 -0.78 -12.14
C THR A 258 8.46 -0.86 -12.92
N ILE A 259 9.52 -0.24 -12.39
CA ILE A 259 10.86 -0.21 -12.97
C ILE A 259 11.84 -0.59 -11.87
N GLU A 260 12.61 -1.66 -12.11
CA GLU A 260 13.62 -2.20 -11.17
C GLU A 260 15.04 -2.02 -11.70
#